data_AF-A0A859FAU3-F1
#
_entry.id   AF-A0A859FAU3-F1
#
_cell.length_a   1.000
_cell.length_b   1.000
_cell.length_c   1.000
_cell.angle_alpha   90.00
_cell.angle_beta   90.00
_cell.angle_gamma   90.00
#
_symmetry.space_group_name_H-M   'P 1'
#
loop_
_entity.id
_entity.type
_entity.pdbx_description
1 polymer ?
#
loop_
_entity_poly.entity_id
_entity_poly.type
_entity_poly.pdbx_seq_one_letter_code
_entity_poly.pdbx_strand_id
1 'polypeptide(L)'
;MGEQYNDLIGDIIKKSGGLGDIKGKGEPLPKEYMERDTYQQFQKIARDQGFLPEWLQVQKLIYQKLVSANASDLDSINALIRRYNKLCPAPMQKGLVDAGTLKTASAKWK
;
A
#
# COMPACT_ATOMS: atom_id res chain seq x y z
N MET A 1 18.75 -18.02 33.55
CA MET A 1 19.45 -17.23 32.53
C MET A 1 18.40 -16.46 31.77
N GLY A 2 18.48 -15.13 31.73
CA GLY A 2 17.52 -14.32 30.97
C GLY A 2 17.76 -14.49 29.47
N GLU A 3 16.69 -14.68 28.71
CA GLU A 3 16.77 -14.78 27.24
C GLU A 3 17.39 -13.48 26.68
N GLN A 4 18.36 -13.62 25.78
CA GLN A 4 19.02 -12.49 25.14
C GLN A 4 18.01 -11.79 24.23
N TYR A 5 17.59 -10.57 24.58
CA TYR A 5 16.68 -9.78 23.76
C TYR A 5 17.37 -9.38 22.46
N ASN A 6 16.83 -9.86 21.33
CA ASN A 6 17.40 -9.61 20.01
C ASN A 6 16.70 -8.38 19.38
N ASP A 7 17.27 -7.20 19.58
CA ASP A 7 16.73 -5.93 19.06
C ASP A 7 17.13 -5.70 17.59
N LEU A 8 16.39 -6.34 16.68
CA LEU A 8 16.62 -6.22 15.24
C LEU A 8 16.51 -4.77 14.75
N ILE A 9 15.62 -3.97 15.33
CA ILE A 9 15.44 -2.56 14.96
C ILE A 9 16.62 -1.73 15.42
N GLY A 10 17.07 -1.92 16.66
CA GLY A 10 18.26 -1.27 17.20
C GLY A 10 19.52 -1.59 16.39
N ASP A 11 19.66 -2.84 15.94
CA ASP A 11 20.79 -3.25 15.10
C ASP A 11 20.75 -2.64 13.70
N ILE A 12 19.56 -2.51 13.09
CA ILE A 12 19.38 -1.79 11.82
C ILE A 12 19.79 -0.31 11.99
N ILE A 13 19.32 0.34 13.05
CA ILE A 13 19.64 1.75 13.34
C ILE A 13 21.14 1.95 13.57
N LYS A 14 21.81 1.06 14.30
CA LYS A 14 23.26 1.11 14.49
C LYS A 14 24.00 0.94 13.17
N LYS A 15 23.55 0.01 12.32
CA LYS A 15 24.13 -0.23 10.99
C LYS A 15 23.93 0.96 10.05
N SER A 16 22.85 1.73 10.19
CA SER A 16 22.59 2.92 9.37
C SER A 16 23.33 4.18 9.83
N GLY A 17 24.28 4.09 10.75
CA GLY A 17 25.03 5.24 11.29
C GLY A 17 24.40 5.90 12.51
N GLY A 18 23.42 5.26 13.14
CA GLY A 18 22.72 5.75 14.34
C GLY A 18 21.59 6.73 14.04
N LEU A 19 20.67 6.87 14.99
CA LEU A 19 19.75 8.01 15.06
C LEU A 19 20.53 9.15 15.72
N GLY A 20 21.02 10.10 14.92
CA GLY A 20 21.71 11.30 15.42
C GLY A 20 20.81 12.17 16.32
N ASP A 21 21.00 13.48 16.26
CA ASP A 21 20.08 14.41 16.92
C ASP A 21 18.81 14.57 16.07
N ILE A 22 17.87 13.64 16.26
CA ILE A 22 16.55 13.72 15.63
C ILE A 22 15.66 14.66 16.44
N LYS A 23 14.95 15.55 15.73
CA LYS A 23 13.99 16.47 16.34
C LYS A 23 12.96 15.67 17.16
N GLY A 24 12.82 15.99 18.45
CA GLY A 24 11.92 15.28 19.37
C GLY A 24 12.55 14.11 20.14
N LYS A 25 13.88 13.91 20.07
CA LYS A 25 14.57 12.89 20.88
C LYS A 25 14.42 13.19 22.37
N GLY A 26 13.80 12.26 23.11
CA GLY A 26 13.57 12.40 24.55
C GLY A 26 12.40 13.31 24.92
N GLU A 27 11.76 13.95 23.95
CA GLU A 27 10.51 14.68 24.18
C GLU A 27 9.34 13.70 24.27
N PRO A 28 8.32 13.99 25.10
CA PRO A 28 7.10 13.18 25.14
C PRO A 28 6.40 13.21 23.78
N LEU A 29 5.81 12.08 23.38
CA LEU A 29 5.01 12.02 22.16
C LEU A 29 3.87 13.07 22.23
N PRO A 30 3.58 13.77 21.13
CA PRO A 30 2.48 14.72 21.08
C PRO A 30 1.16 14.04 21.46
N LYS A 31 0.28 14.75 22.19
CA LYS A 31 -1.02 14.20 22.62
C LYS A 31 -1.84 13.65 21.45
N GLU A 32 -1.80 14.33 20.30
CA GLU A 32 -2.46 13.88 19.06
C GLU A 32 -1.99 12.50 18.58
N TYR A 33 -0.73 12.13 18.85
CA TYR A 33 -0.18 10.81 18.53
C TYR A 33 -0.82 9.71 19.40
N MET A 34 -1.22 10.05 20.63
CA MET A 34 -1.86 9.11 21.56
C MET A 34 -3.36 8.94 21.30
N GLU A 35 -3.97 9.88 20.58
CA GLU A 35 -5.41 9.86 20.26
C GLU A 35 -5.75 9.00 19.03
N ARG A 36 -4.73 8.66 18.22
CA ARG A 36 -4.92 7.95 16.95
C ARG A 36 -4.37 6.54 17.04
N ASP A 37 -5.11 5.60 16.43
CA ASP A 37 -4.57 4.27 16.19
C ASP A 37 -3.42 4.32 15.15
N THR A 38 -2.65 3.23 15.08
CA THR A 38 -1.51 3.11 14.18
C THR A 38 -1.86 3.30 12.70
N TYR A 39 -3.07 2.91 12.28
CA TYR A 39 -3.51 3.04 10.90
C TYR A 39 -3.88 4.49 10.55
N GLN A 40 -4.61 5.18 11.42
CA GLN A 40 -4.92 6.60 11.29
C GLN A 40 -3.65 7.46 11.29
N GLN A 41 -2.67 7.10 12.10
CA GLN A 41 -1.37 7.76 12.12
C GLN A 41 -0.62 7.58 10.80
N PHE A 42 -0.58 6.35 10.28
CA PHE A 42 -0.01 6.05 8.97
C PHE A 42 -0.71 6.85 7.86
N GLN A 43 -2.05 6.89 7.85
CA GLN A 43 -2.81 7.65 6.84
C GLN A 43 -2.48 9.14 6.88
N LYS A 44 -2.35 9.74 8.06
CA LYS A 44 -1.94 11.15 8.22
C LYS A 44 -0.57 11.38 7.59
N ILE A 45 0.43 10.60 8.01
CA ILE A 45 1.82 10.75 7.55
C ILE A 45 1.93 10.50 6.05
N ALA A 46 1.30 9.44 5.54
CA ALA A 46 1.29 9.11 4.12
C ALA A 46 0.69 10.25 3.30
N ARG A 47 -0.43 10.83 3.74
CA ARG A 47 -1.05 11.99 3.07
C ARG A 47 -0.15 13.22 3.12
N ASP A 48 0.41 13.53 4.30
CA ASP A 48 1.25 14.71 4.50
C ASP A 48 2.55 14.64 3.68
N GLN A 49 3.05 13.42 3.40
CA GLN A 49 4.21 13.18 2.52
C GLN A 49 3.84 12.98 1.03
N GLY A 50 2.56 13.07 0.66
CA GLY A 50 2.13 12.84 -0.72
C GLY A 50 2.32 11.40 -1.21
N PHE A 51 2.37 10.42 -0.30
CA PHE A 51 2.56 9.03 -0.64
C PHE A 51 1.35 8.48 -1.42
N LEU A 52 1.59 8.06 -2.66
CA LEU A 52 0.60 7.39 -3.50
C LEU A 52 0.89 5.88 -3.54
N PRO A 53 0.06 5.03 -2.90
CA PRO A 53 0.20 3.59 -2.98
C PRO A 53 0.33 3.06 -4.41
N GLU A 54 1.28 2.16 -4.65
CA GLU A 54 1.53 1.59 -5.98
C GLU A 54 0.27 0.93 -6.57
N TRP A 55 -0.54 0.27 -5.74
CA TRP A 55 -1.79 -0.35 -6.19
C TRP A 55 -2.76 0.63 -6.87
N LEU A 56 -2.74 1.93 -6.51
CA LEU A 56 -3.62 2.94 -7.11
C LEU A 56 -3.17 3.29 -8.53
N GLN A 57 -1.86 3.24 -8.79
CA GLN A 57 -1.31 3.42 -10.13
C GLN A 57 -1.71 2.23 -11.01
N VAL A 58 -1.59 1.01 -10.50
CA VAL A 58 -2.03 -0.21 -11.19
C VAL A 58 -3.54 -0.19 -11.43
N GLN A 59 -4.34 0.27 -10.46
CA GLN A 59 -5.80 0.40 -10.61
C GLN A 59 -6.17 1.33 -11.77
N LYS A 60 -5.56 2.51 -11.87
CA LYS A 60 -5.80 3.44 -12.98
C LYS A 60 -5.45 2.82 -14.33
N LEU A 61 -4.33 2.08 -14.38
CA LEU A 61 -3.89 1.40 -15.61
C LEU A 61 -4.86 0.28 -16.02
N ILE A 62 -5.38 -0.49 -15.06
CA ILE A 62 -6.43 -1.49 -15.30
C ILE A 62 -7.69 -0.82 -15.85
N TYR A 63 -8.13 0.28 -15.24
CA TYR A 63 -9.30 1.02 -15.72
C TYR A 63 -9.13 1.51 -17.16
N GLN A 64 -7.99 2.14 -17.48
CA GLN A 64 -7.70 2.61 -18.84
C GLN A 64 -7.74 1.46 -19.85
N LYS A 65 -7.12 0.32 -19.53
CA LYS A 65 -7.19 -0.87 -20.39
C LYS A 65 -8.61 -1.37 -20.55
N LEU A 66 -9.40 -1.45 -19.48
CA LEU A 66 -10.79 -1.91 -19.54
C LEU A 66 -11.69 -1.02 -20.41
N VAL A 67 -11.42 0.28 -20.47
CA VAL A 67 -12.18 1.22 -21.32
C VAL A 67 -11.90 0.99 -22.81
N SER A 68 -10.67 0.62 -23.18
CA SER A 68 -10.26 0.42 -24.57
C SER A 68 -10.13 -1.05 -25.00
N ALA A 69 -10.48 -2.00 -24.12
CA ALA A 69 -10.18 -3.42 -24.31
C ALA A 69 -11.13 -4.12 -25.27
N ASN A 70 -10.55 -5.04 -26.06
CA ASN A 70 -11.28 -6.08 -26.78
C ASN A 70 -11.08 -7.45 -26.11
N ALA A 71 -11.79 -8.48 -26.59
CA ALA A 71 -11.70 -9.83 -26.03
C ALA A 71 -10.26 -10.42 -26.05
N SER A 72 -9.40 -9.98 -26.98
CA SER A 72 -7.99 -10.37 -27.06
C SER A 72 -7.12 -9.83 -25.91
N ASP A 73 -7.57 -8.80 -25.20
CA ASP A 73 -6.76 -8.13 -24.16
C ASP A 73 -6.95 -8.71 -22.75
N LEU A 74 -7.87 -9.68 -22.60
CA LEU A 74 -8.29 -10.26 -21.33
C LEU A 74 -7.12 -10.80 -20.50
N ASP A 75 -6.20 -11.55 -21.10
CA ASP A 75 -5.05 -12.11 -20.39
C ASP A 75 -4.13 -11.01 -19.84
N SER A 76 -3.92 -9.95 -20.62
CA SER A 76 -3.10 -8.81 -20.21
C SER A 76 -3.72 -8.06 -19.03
N ILE A 77 -5.05 -7.92 -19.02
CA ILE A 77 -5.80 -7.27 -17.95
C ILE A 77 -5.79 -8.13 -16.70
N ASN A 78 -6.03 -9.43 -16.83
CA ASN A 78 -6.01 -10.36 -15.71
C ASN A 78 -4.62 -10.47 -15.07
N ALA A 79 -3.54 -10.38 -15.85
CA ALA A 79 -2.18 -10.29 -15.31
C ALA A 79 -1.99 -9.04 -14.43
N LEU A 80 -2.53 -7.89 -14.86
CA LEU A 80 -2.50 -6.65 -14.07
C LEU A 80 -3.36 -6.74 -12.82
N ILE A 81 -4.54 -7.34 -12.89
CA ILE A 81 -5.42 -7.56 -11.73
C ILE A 81 -4.72 -8.43 -10.69
N ARG A 82 -4.01 -9.49 -11.12
CA ARG A 82 -3.19 -10.32 -10.22
C ARG A 82 -2.08 -9.50 -9.56
N ARG A 83 -1.42 -8.59 -10.29
CA ARG A 83 -0.42 -7.68 -9.71
C ARG A 83 -1.07 -6.72 -8.69
N TYR A 84 -2.20 -6.13 -9.03
CA TYR A 84 -2.97 -5.27 -8.12
C TYR A 84 -3.32 -6.03 -6.83
N ASN A 85 -3.88 -7.24 -6.92
CA ASN A 85 -4.29 -8.02 -5.74
C ASN A 85 -3.12 -8.42 -4.84
N LYS A 86 -1.90 -8.60 -5.39
CA LYS A 86 -0.69 -8.86 -4.60
C LYS A 86 -0.22 -7.63 -3.80
N LEU A 87 -0.46 -6.43 -4.33
CA LEU A 87 -0.07 -5.18 -3.68
C LEU A 87 -1.14 -4.72 -2.68
N CYS A 88 -2.42 -4.92 -3.03
CA CYS A 88 -3.58 -4.40 -2.31
C CYS A 88 -3.89 -5.18 -1.01
N PRO A 89 -4.47 -4.54 0.02
CA PRO A 89 -4.87 -5.25 1.23
C PRO A 89 -6.00 -6.22 0.89
N ALA A 90 -6.07 -7.33 1.63
CA ALA A 90 -7.07 -8.37 1.43
C ALA A 90 -8.52 -7.86 1.17
N PRO A 91 -9.08 -6.90 1.95
CA PRO A 91 -10.45 -6.44 1.72
C PRO A 91 -10.68 -5.67 0.41
N MET A 92 -9.62 -5.23 -0.27
CA MET A 92 -9.69 -4.41 -1.48
C MET A 92 -9.33 -5.19 -2.76
N GLN A 93 -9.02 -6.49 -2.64
CA GLN A 93 -8.75 -7.37 -3.77
C GLN A 93 -10.01 -7.53 -4.64
N LYS A 94 -9.83 -7.64 -5.96
CA LYS A 94 -10.93 -7.73 -6.95
C LYS A 94 -10.81 -9.00 -7.79
N GLY A 95 -11.94 -9.49 -8.28
CA GLY A 95 -11.99 -10.67 -9.18
C GLY A 95 -11.40 -10.40 -10.56
N LEU A 96 -11.04 -11.49 -11.25
CA LEU A 96 -10.63 -11.47 -12.66
C LEU A 96 -11.81 -11.10 -13.57
N VAL A 97 -11.48 -10.77 -14.82
CA VAL A 97 -12.44 -10.38 -15.86
C VAL A 97 -12.49 -11.46 -16.94
N ASP A 98 -13.69 -11.74 -17.42
CA ASP A 98 -13.99 -12.66 -18.51
C ASP A 98 -14.68 -11.91 -19.65
N ALA A 99 -14.81 -12.54 -20.82
CA ALA A 99 -15.49 -11.94 -21.97
C ALA A 99 -16.93 -11.46 -21.66
N GLY A 100 -17.66 -12.19 -20.80
CA GLY A 100 -19.00 -11.80 -20.36
C GLY A 100 -19.03 -10.63 -19.38
N THR A 101 -17.96 -10.43 -18.60
CA THR A 101 -17.87 -9.38 -17.57
C THR A 101 -17.10 -8.14 -18.01
N LEU A 102 -16.42 -8.18 -19.16
CA LEU A 102 -15.59 -7.09 -19.69
C LEU A 102 -16.32 -5.74 -19.72
N LYS A 103 -17.57 -5.72 -20.21
CA LYS A 103 -18.38 -4.50 -20.32
C LYS A 103 -18.78 -3.91 -18.97
N THR A 104 -18.95 -4.74 -17.93
CA THR A 104 -19.36 -4.31 -16.59
C THR A 104 -18.17 -4.08 -15.66
N ALA A 105 -16.99 -4.61 -16.01
CA ALA A 105 -15.78 -4.47 -15.25
C ALA A 105 -15.31 -3.01 -15.16
N SER A 106 -15.39 -2.23 -16.25
CA SER A 106 -14.97 -0.82 -16.25
C SER A 106 -15.67 0.01 -15.16
N ALA A 107 -16.95 -0.24 -14.89
CA ALA A 107 -17.70 0.43 -13.82
C ALA A 107 -17.20 0.06 -12.41
N LYS A 108 -16.69 -1.16 -12.22
CA LYS A 108 -16.14 -1.64 -10.93
C LYS A 108 -14.71 -1.16 -10.67
N TRP A 109 -14.00 -0.74 -11.71
CA TRP A 109 -12.60 -0.33 -11.65
C TRP A 109 -12.39 1.19 -11.77
N LYS A 110 -13.47 1.95 -12.00
CA LYS A 110 -13.49 3.42 -11.89
C LYS A 110 -13.10 3.87 -10.49
#